data_AF-A0A9W6PT65-F1
#
_entry.id   AF-A0A9W6PT65-F1
#
_cell.length_a   1.000
_cell.length_b   1.000
_cell.length_c   1.000
_cell.angle_alpha   90.00
_cell.angle_beta   90.00
_cell.angle_gamma   90.00
#
_symmetry.space_group_name_H-M   'P 1'
#
loop_
_entity.id
_entity.type
_entity.pdbx_description
1 polymer ?
#
loop_
_entity_poly.entity_id
_entity_poly.type
_entity_poly.pdbx_seq_one_letter_code
_entity_poly.pdbx_strand_id
1 'polypeptide(L)'
;MTTVILVVLCVVVGALELYAGRQSKQQAAAFVRRVDELNEHVTKQNNVLVKVGEQLTAELSRVKRDVLPSLDSRLRDNTRQVEELAALVHRADEYLRAQAERLQELEQQRVTLAALRRKLAEVETSVRAVAEASARAADGGAGTAGGADVEAALERLAELERGGAEMLELQRALTRTLEEVEDVVAELLSFTEGELDDAVASALTARPRTGADGTSVNVIGRLWTRDGQLADILTEVYERCVRANRLRIRFRTTEAANGSSAADASDRRRYFLAGQRPEDLGGVFTALLISTGADLPREGSPGPGALARGRPGERVLPPGITPEPPPEDEAALKALLRALYESSGAVAQIGPLLAVRSRDELLCAVLTPPQSLELESDEVFWDPAAAAVRLRRLPSHQLWDLSLWAAGT
;
A
#
# COMPACT_ATOMS: atom_id res chain seq x y z
N MET A 1 -32.83 90.35 -75.25
CA MET A 1 -31.84 89.76 -74.32
C MET A 1 -32.48 89.19 -73.05
N THR A 2 -33.49 89.85 -72.45
CA THR A 2 -34.17 89.39 -71.23
C THR A 2 -34.94 88.06 -71.37
N THR A 3 -35.57 87.79 -72.52
CA THR A 3 -36.33 86.54 -72.77
C THR A 3 -35.43 85.31 -72.83
N VAL A 4 -34.25 85.43 -73.44
CA VAL A 4 -33.28 84.33 -73.53
C VAL A 4 -32.75 83.95 -72.14
N ILE A 5 -32.49 84.94 -71.28
CA ILE A 5 -32.04 84.72 -69.91
C ILE A 5 -33.10 83.97 -69.09
N LEU A 6 -34.38 84.30 -69.28
CA LEU A 6 -35.49 83.67 -68.56
C LEU A 6 -35.69 82.20 -68.98
N VAL A 7 -35.57 81.90 -70.27
CA VAL A 7 -35.64 80.52 -70.78
C VAL A 7 -34.47 79.69 -70.26
N VAL A 8 -33.26 80.23 -70.26
CA VAL A 8 -32.08 79.54 -69.71
C VAL A 8 -32.23 79.28 -68.21
N LEU A 9 -32.75 80.25 -67.46
CA LEU A 9 -33.03 80.08 -66.02
C LEU A 9 -34.05 78.96 -65.78
N CYS A 10 -35.13 78.90 -66.56
CA CYS A 10 -36.14 77.82 -66.45
C CYS A 10 -35.55 76.43 -66.75
N VAL A 11 -34.67 76.31 -67.75
CA VAL A 11 -34.02 75.03 -68.07
C VAL A 11 -33.04 74.62 -66.97
N VAL A 12 -32.29 75.56 -66.40
CA VAL A 12 -31.35 75.29 -65.29
C VAL A 12 -32.09 74.87 -64.02
N VAL A 13 -33.19 75.55 -63.67
CA VAL A 13 -34.03 75.17 -62.53
C VAL A 13 -34.67 73.80 -62.76
N GLY A 14 -35.19 73.52 -63.96
CA GLY A 14 -35.74 72.21 -64.31
C GLY A 14 -34.70 71.08 -64.24
N ALA A 15 -33.45 71.35 -64.67
CA ALA A 15 -32.35 70.38 -64.56
C ALA A 15 -31.93 70.15 -63.09
N LEU A 16 -31.92 71.20 -62.26
CA LEU A 16 -31.61 71.10 -60.84
C LEU A 16 -32.69 70.33 -60.06
N GLU A 17 -33.97 70.56 -60.34
CA GLU A 17 -35.07 69.80 -59.74
C GLU A 17 -35.04 68.33 -60.16
N LEU A 18 -34.75 68.04 -61.44
CA LEU A 18 -34.61 66.67 -61.92
C LEU A 18 -33.41 65.96 -61.27
N TYR A 19 -32.29 66.68 -61.09
CA TYR A 19 -31.10 66.15 -60.43
C TYR A 19 -31.34 65.89 -58.94
N ALA A 20 -31.97 66.84 -58.22
CA ALA A 20 -32.35 66.68 -56.82
C ALA A 20 -33.34 65.51 -56.64
N GLY A 21 -34.33 65.38 -57.53
CA GLY A 21 -35.26 64.25 -57.54
C GLY A 21 -34.59 62.91 -57.80
N ARG A 22 -33.57 62.87 -58.67
CA ARG A 22 -32.80 61.65 -58.95
C ARG A 22 -31.87 61.28 -57.78
N GLN A 23 -31.27 62.26 -57.13
CA GLN A 23 -30.42 62.08 -55.95
C GLN A 23 -31.22 61.58 -54.74
N SER A 24 -32.42 62.13 -54.52
CA SER A 24 -33.35 61.65 -53.48
C SER A 24 -33.75 60.19 -53.69
N LYS A 25 -34.07 59.79 -54.93
CA LYS A 25 -34.37 58.38 -55.25
C LYS A 25 -33.18 57.45 -55.01
N GLN A 26 -31.96 57.90 -55.32
CA GLN A 26 -30.75 57.11 -55.05
C GLN A 26 -30.46 56.98 -53.56
N GLN A 27 -30.68 58.04 -52.78
CA GLN A 27 -30.55 58.00 -51.31
C GLN A 27 -31.61 57.10 -50.67
N ALA A 28 -32.85 57.15 -51.14
CA ALA A 28 -33.92 56.26 -50.68
C ALA A 28 -33.58 54.78 -50.98
N ALA A 29 -33.09 54.48 -52.19
CA ALA A 29 -32.68 53.12 -52.56
C ALA A 29 -31.48 52.63 -51.71
N ALA A 30 -30.51 53.50 -51.43
CA ALA A 30 -29.37 53.17 -50.56
C ALA A 30 -29.76 53.01 -49.08
N PHE A 31 -30.80 53.71 -48.63
CA PHE A 31 -31.35 53.54 -47.29
C PHE A 31 -32.11 52.21 -47.17
N VAL A 32 -32.96 51.87 -48.14
CA VAL A 32 -33.68 50.59 -48.19
C VAL A 32 -32.70 49.41 -48.16
N ARG A 33 -31.64 49.45 -48.97
CA ARG A 33 -30.60 48.40 -48.94
C ARG A 33 -29.94 48.25 -47.57
N ARG A 34 -29.61 49.36 -46.90
CA ARG A 34 -29.03 49.31 -45.55
C ARG A 34 -30.01 48.79 -44.52
N VAL A 35 -31.30 49.10 -44.64
CA VAL A 35 -32.34 48.54 -43.77
C VAL A 35 -32.50 47.05 -44.00
N ASP A 36 -32.47 46.59 -45.25
CA ASP A 36 -32.53 45.17 -45.61
C ASP A 36 -31.31 44.41 -45.08
N GLU A 37 -30.10 44.96 -45.25
CA GLU A 37 -28.86 44.41 -44.69
C GLU A 37 -28.91 44.32 -43.16
N LEU A 38 -29.41 45.37 -42.48
CA LEU A 38 -29.56 45.38 -41.03
C LEU A 38 -30.57 44.33 -40.56
N ASN A 39 -31.69 44.18 -41.28
CA ASN A 39 -32.70 43.18 -40.98
C ASN A 39 -32.16 41.76 -41.20
N GLU A 40 -31.35 41.54 -42.24
CA GLU A 40 -30.66 40.28 -42.47
C GLU A 40 -29.66 39.96 -41.35
N HIS A 41 -28.95 40.97 -40.83
CA HIS A 41 -28.06 40.79 -39.68
C HIS A 41 -28.82 40.49 -38.38
N VAL A 42 -29.93 41.19 -38.11
CA VAL A 42 -30.78 40.95 -36.93
C VAL A 42 -31.41 39.55 -36.98
N THR A 43 -31.89 39.12 -38.15
CA THR A 43 -32.45 37.76 -38.30
C THR A 43 -31.39 36.68 -38.16
N LYS A 44 -30.16 36.89 -38.67
CA LYS A 44 -29.02 35.99 -38.41
C LYS A 44 -28.67 35.92 -36.93
N GLN A 45 -28.59 37.07 -36.23
CA GLN A 45 -28.30 37.11 -34.80
C GLN A 45 -29.40 36.46 -33.97
N ASN A 46 -30.67 36.70 -34.29
CA ASN A 46 -31.81 36.04 -33.63
C ASN A 46 -31.76 34.52 -33.82
N ASN A 47 -31.44 34.03 -35.02
CA ASN A 47 -31.29 32.59 -35.25
C ASN A 47 -30.13 31.98 -34.45
N VAL A 48 -29.01 32.71 -34.28
CA VAL A 48 -27.90 32.25 -33.42
C VAL A 48 -28.32 32.23 -31.95
N LEU A 49 -29.00 33.28 -31.46
CA LEU A 49 -29.49 33.34 -30.09
C LEU A 49 -30.49 32.24 -29.77
N VAL A 50 -31.38 31.92 -30.71
CA VAL A 50 -32.33 30.79 -30.57
C VAL A 50 -31.57 29.47 -30.45
N LYS A 51 -30.58 29.21 -31.32
CA LYS A 51 -29.75 28.00 -31.24
C LYS A 51 -28.96 27.90 -29.93
N VAL A 52 -28.40 29.00 -29.46
CA VAL A 52 -27.70 29.05 -28.17
C VAL A 52 -28.68 28.83 -27.01
N GLY A 53 -29.88 29.39 -27.10
CA GLY A 53 -30.97 29.17 -26.14
C GLY A 53 -31.41 27.70 -26.09
N GLU A 54 -31.58 27.05 -27.24
CA GLU A 54 -31.87 25.62 -27.34
C GLU A 54 -30.75 24.77 -26.76
N GLN A 55 -29.49 25.09 -27.07
CA GLN A 55 -28.32 24.38 -26.54
C GLN A 55 -28.17 24.55 -25.03
N LEU A 56 -28.34 25.77 -24.50
CA LEU A 56 -28.35 26.02 -23.05
C LEU A 56 -29.50 25.28 -22.36
N THR A 57 -30.69 25.25 -22.97
CA THR A 57 -31.83 24.52 -22.41
C THR A 57 -31.58 23.01 -22.41
N ALA A 58 -30.95 22.48 -23.46
CA ALA A 58 -30.55 21.08 -23.53
C ALA A 58 -29.50 20.74 -22.46
N GLU A 59 -28.45 21.55 -22.32
CA GLU A 59 -27.41 21.35 -21.29
C GLU A 59 -27.98 21.49 -19.86
N LEU A 60 -28.86 22.46 -19.62
CA LEU A 60 -29.50 22.65 -18.31
C LEU A 60 -30.42 21.47 -17.98
N SER A 61 -31.11 20.92 -18.99
CA SER A 61 -31.90 19.70 -18.84
C SER A 61 -31.03 18.47 -18.53
N ARG A 62 -29.83 18.39 -19.11
CA ARG A 62 -28.86 17.31 -18.87
C ARG A 62 -28.26 17.40 -17.48
N VAL A 63 -27.84 18.59 -17.05
CA VAL A 63 -27.35 18.83 -15.68
C VAL A 63 -28.42 18.49 -14.65
N LYS A 64 -29.67 18.90 -14.90
CA LYS A 64 -30.79 18.60 -14.00
C LYS A 64 -31.16 17.12 -13.95
N ARG A 65 -31.11 16.42 -15.08
CA ARG A 65 -31.53 15.01 -15.19
C ARG A 65 -30.44 14.03 -14.76
N ASP A 66 -29.18 14.33 -15.04
CA ASP A 66 -28.10 13.36 -14.89
C ASP A 66 -27.17 13.75 -13.73
N VAL A 67 -26.75 15.01 -13.67
CA VAL A 67 -25.71 15.44 -12.73
C VAL A 67 -26.26 15.59 -11.31
N LEU A 68 -27.40 16.27 -11.13
CA LEU A 68 -27.99 16.46 -9.80
C LEU A 68 -28.33 15.13 -9.10
N PRO A 69 -28.96 14.13 -9.76
CA PRO A 69 -29.21 12.84 -9.12
C PRO A 69 -27.92 12.05 -8.84
N SER A 70 -26.90 12.18 -9.70
CA SER A 70 -25.60 11.56 -9.46
C SER A 70 -24.86 12.16 -8.26
N LEU A 71 -24.99 13.47 -8.04
CA LEU A 71 -24.43 14.14 -6.86
C LEU A 71 -25.21 13.79 -5.60
N ASP A 72 -26.54 13.72 -5.68
CA ASP A 72 -27.38 13.32 -4.54
C ASP A 72 -27.11 11.88 -4.10
N SER A 73 -26.96 10.95 -5.05
CA SER A 73 -26.58 9.56 -4.75
C SER A 73 -25.19 9.48 -4.10
N ARG A 74 -24.19 10.16 -4.67
CA ARG A 74 -22.84 10.23 -4.08
C ARG A 74 -22.84 10.86 -2.68
N LEU A 75 -23.64 11.89 -2.45
CA LEU A 75 -23.78 12.50 -1.12
C LEU A 75 -24.37 11.51 -0.12
N ARG A 76 -25.43 10.78 -0.49
CA ARG A 76 -26.01 9.75 0.39
C ARG A 76 -25.05 8.60 0.69
N ASP A 77 -24.29 8.15 -0.31
CA ASP A 77 -23.31 7.09 -0.13
C ASP A 77 -22.15 7.56 0.77
N ASN A 78 -21.67 8.79 0.59
CA ASN A 78 -20.68 9.39 1.49
C ASN A 78 -21.23 9.54 2.92
N THR A 79 -22.49 9.96 3.09
CA THR A 79 -23.12 10.04 4.42
C THR A 79 -23.17 8.68 5.10
N ARG A 80 -23.52 7.60 4.37
CA ARG A 80 -23.50 6.24 4.91
C ARG A 80 -22.10 5.79 5.33
N GLN A 81 -21.09 6.06 4.50
CA GLN A 81 -19.70 5.75 4.85
C GLN A 81 -19.25 6.51 6.12
N VAL A 82 -19.66 7.77 6.27
CA VAL A 82 -19.36 8.56 7.49
C VAL A 82 -20.06 7.96 8.71
N GLU A 83 -21.31 7.50 8.59
CA GLU A 83 -22.03 6.81 9.66
C GLU A 83 -21.36 5.47 10.04
N GLU A 84 -20.90 4.70 9.06
CA GLU A 84 -20.15 3.45 9.28
C GLU A 84 -18.83 3.70 9.99
N LEU A 85 -18.07 4.71 9.55
CA LEU A 85 -16.83 5.13 10.20
C LEU A 85 -17.09 5.61 11.64
N ALA A 86 -18.15 6.39 11.87
CA ALA A 86 -18.52 6.81 13.22
C ALA A 86 -18.82 5.61 14.12
N ALA A 87 -19.53 4.58 13.60
CA ALA A 87 -19.81 3.36 14.35
C ALA A 87 -18.56 2.52 14.64
N LEU A 88 -17.57 2.51 13.73
CA LEU A 88 -16.28 1.86 13.96
C LEU A 88 -15.44 2.60 15.00
N VAL A 89 -15.41 3.93 14.95
CA VAL A 89 -14.72 4.77 15.95
C VAL A 89 -15.33 4.57 17.33
N HIS A 90 -16.66 4.50 17.43
CA HIS A 90 -17.32 4.25 18.72
C HIS A 90 -16.95 2.87 19.29
N ARG A 91 -16.90 1.83 18.45
CA ARG A 91 -16.41 0.51 18.87
C ARG A 91 -14.94 0.53 19.30
N ALA A 92 -14.09 1.26 18.58
CA ALA A 92 -12.68 1.41 18.96
C ALA A 92 -12.54 2.10 20.33
N ASP A 93 -13.32 3.14 20.59
CA ASP A 93 -13.35 3.85 21.87
C ASP A 93 -13.83 2.93 23.03
N GLU A 94 -14.84 2.09 22.78
CA GLU A 94 -15.27 1.06 23.74
C GLU A 94 -14.16 0.05 24.05
N TYR A 95 -13.43 -0.43 23.03
CA TYR A 95 -12.29 -1.33 23.24
C TYR A 95 -11.15 -0.67 24.01
N LEU A 96 -10.85 0.60 23.73
CA LEU A 96 -9.81 1.36 24.44
C LEU A 96 -10.19 1.58 25.91
N ARG A 97 -11.46 1.89 26.21
CA ARG A 97 -11.93 1.96 27.60
C ARG A 97 -11.79 0.62 28.32
N ALA A 98 -12.19 -0.48 27.67
CA ALA A 98 -12.06 -1.82 28.25
C ALA A 98 -10.59 -2.21 28.48
N GLN A 99 -9.67 -1.82 27.59
CA GLN A 99 -8.24 -2.05 27.78
C GLN A 99 -7.66 -1.21 28.92
N ALA A 100 -8.06 0.06 29.03
CA ALA A 100 -7.65 0.94 30.13
C ALA A 100 -8.10 0.39 31.49
N GLU A 101 -9.33 -0.12 31.60
CA GLU A 101 -9.82 -0.77 32.82
C GLU A 101 -8.99 -2.01 33.18
N ARG A 102 -8.65 -2.85 32.20
CA ARG A 102 -7.80 -4.04 32.43
C ARG A 102 -6.39 -3.66 32.87
N LEU A 103 -5.80 -2.63 32.27
CA LEU A 103 -4.48 -2.13 32.69
C LEU A 103 -4.52 -1.61 34.12
N GLN A 104 -5.57 -0.87 34.49
CA GLN A 104 -5.75 -0.39 35.85
C GLN A 104 -5.93 -1.55 36.85
N GLU A 105 -6.63 -2.62 36.47
CA GLU A 105 -6.74 -3.83 37.30
C GLU A 105 -5.38 -4.52 37.47
N LEU A 106 -4.59 -4.66 36.40
CA LEU A 106 -3.24 -5.22 36.47
C LEU A 106 -2.30 -4.36 37.34
N GLU A 107 -2.41 -3.03 37.27
CA GLU A 107 -1.69 -2.13 38.15
C GLU A 107 -2.08 -2.32 39.61
N GLN A 108 -3.38 -2.48 39.91
CA GLN A 108 -3.84 -2.82 41.26
C GLN A 108 -3.29 -4.17 41.73
N GLN A 109 -3.29 -5.20 40.88
CA GLN A 109 -2.69 -6.50 41.19
C GLN A 109 -1.18 -6.40 41.45
N ARG A 110 -0.46 -5.54 40.71
CA ARG A 110 0.96 -5.28 40.97
C ARG A 110 1.19 -4.63 42.33
N VAL A 111 0.35 -3.66 42.72
CA VAL A 111 0.44 -3.00 44.02
C VAL A 111 0.15 -3.99 45.16
N THR A 112 -0.85 -4.87 45.00
CA THR A 112 -1.15 -5.89 46.02
C THR A 112 -0.04 -6.93 46.13
N LEU A 113 0.55 -7.38 45.02
CA LEU A 113 1.73 -8.26 45.04
C LEU A 113 2.94 -7.60 45.73
N ALA A 114 3.18 -6.31 45.49
CA ALA A 114 4.23 -5.57 46.19
C ALA A 114 3.98 -5.48 47.70
N ALA A 115 2.72 -5.29 48.12
CA ALA A 115 2.34 -5.31 49.53
C ALA A 115 2.52 -6.70 50.16
N LEU A 116 2.16 -7.78 49.43
CA LEU A 116 2.38 -9.16 49.88
C LEU A 116 3.88 -9.48 50.04
N ARG A 117 4.73 -9.01 49.11
CA ARG A 117 6.19 -9.15 49.24
C ARG A 117 6.74 -8.46 50.47
N ARG A 118 6.26 -7.25 50.80
CA ARG A 118 6.65 -6.56 52.05
C ARG A 118 6.24 -7.35 53.28
N LYS A 119 5.00 -7.86 53.32
CA LYS A 119 4.53 -8.72 54.42
C LYS A 119 5.35 -10.00 54.55
N LEU A 120 5.74 -10.62 53.43
CA LEU A 120 6.58 -11.81 53.45
C LEU A 120 7.98 -11.51 53.99
N ALA A 121 8.57 -10.36 53.63
CA ALA A 121 9.82 -9.89 54.20
C ALA A 121 9.71 -9.58 55.72
N GLU A 122 8.59 -8.99 56.17
CA GLU A 122 8.31 -8.80 57.61
C GLU A 122 8.17 -10.15 58.35
N VAL A 123 7.50 -11.13 57.75
CA VAL A 123 7.42 -12.50 58.33
C VAL A 123 8.79 -13.14 58.38
N GLU A 124 9.59 -13.06 57.31
CA GLU A 124 10.94 -13.62 57.27
C GLU A 124 11.85 -13.01 58.34
N THR A 125 11.82 -11.68 58.51
CA THR A 125 12.57 -10.99 59.57
C THR A 125 12.10 -11.38 60.96
N SER A 126 10.79 -11.59 61.16
CA SER A 126 10.25 -12.09 62.44
C SER A 126 10.71 -13.53 62.74
N VAL A 127 10.72 -14.41 61.73
CA VAL A 127 11.20 -15.79 61.85
C VAL A 127 12.70 -15.82 62.14
N ARG A 128 13.49 -14.97 61.46
CA ARG A 128 14.93 -14.83 61.73
C ARG A 128 15.18 -14.38 63.17
N ALA A 129 14.42 -13.41 63.67
CA ALA A 129 14.52 -12.96 65.06
C ALA A 129 14.15 -14.07 66.07
N VAL A 130 13.12 -14.87 65.79
CA VAL A 130 12.74 -16.03 66.61
C VAL A 130 13.81 -17.12 66.56
N ALA A 131 14.37 -17.40 65.37
CA ALA A 131 15.46 -18.36 65.20
C ALA A 131 16.71 -17.93 65.95
N GLU A 132 17.09 -16.65 65.93
CA GLU A 132 18.19 -16.10 66.72
C GLU A 132 17.92 -16.19 68.23
N ALA A 133 16.68 -15.93 68.67
CA ALA A 133 16.30 -16.09 70.07
C ALA A 133 16.37 -17.56 70.52
N SER A 134 15.97 -18.49 69.64
CA SER A 134 16.05 -19.93 69.87
C SER A 134 17.50 -20.44 69.85
N ALA A 135 18.35 -19.90 68.96
CA ALA A 135 19.79 -20.18 68.93
C ALA A 135 20.49 -19.68 70.21
N ARG A 136 20.14 -18.50 70.72
CA ARG A 136 20.62 -18.01 72.03
C ARG A 136 20.12 -18.87 73.20
N ALA A 137 18.96 -19.52 73.07
CA ALA A 137 18.47 -20.49 74.06
C ALA A 137 19.16 -21.86 73.93
N ALA A 138 19.55 -22.26 72.71
CA ALA A 138 20.28 -23.50 72.43
C ALA A 138 21.77 -23.42 72.83
N ASP A 139 22.39 -22.24 72.79
CA ASP A 139 23.75 -22.00 73.31
C ASP A 139 23.84 -22.18 74.85
N GLY A 140 22.69 -22.28 75.53
CA GLY A 140 22.59 -22.69 76.94
C GLY A 140 22.43 -24.19 77.17
N GLY A 141 22.39 -25.03 76.12
CA GLY A 141 22.09 -26.46 76.23
C GLY A 141 22.75 -27.30 75.14
N ALA A 142 23.97 -27.75 75.41
CA ALA A 142 24.72 -28.68 74.57
C ALA A 142 24.00 -30.03 74.38
N GLY A 143 23.89 -30.51 73.14
CA GLY A 143 23.48 -31.88 72.84
C GLY A 143 23.21 -32.19 71.37
N THR A 144 24.27 -32.46 70.59
CA THR A 144 24.42 -33.46 69.49
C THR A 144 23.31 -33.69 68.42
N ALA A 145 22.24 -32.90 68.33
CA ALA A 145 21.22 -33.01 67.28
C ALA A 145 21.32 -31.94 66.17
N GLY A 146 22.07 -30.86 66.40
CA GLY A 146 22.09 -29.67 65.51
C GLY A 146 22.84 -29.81 64.19
N GLY A 147 23.64 -30.85 63.98
CA GLY A 147 24.42 -31.01 62.74
C GLY A 147 23.55 -31.28 61.50
N ALA A 148 22.56 -32.17 61.63
CA ALA A 148 21.65 -32.50 60.54
C ALA A 148 20.67 -31.36 60.21
N ASP A 149 20.22 -30.61 61.22
CA ASP A 149 19.35 -29.45 61.03
C ASP A 149 20.10 -28.27 60.38
N VAL A 150 21.39 -28.09 60.68
CA VAL A 150 22.23 -27.08 60.02
C VAL A 150 22.49 -27.46 58.57
N GLU A 151 22.73 -28.74 58.27
CA GLU A 151 22.92 -29.20 56.89
C GLU A 151 21.64 -29.06 56.05
N ALA A 152 20.48 -29.40 56.61
CA ALA A 152 19.17 -29.15 55.98
C ALA A 152 18.84 -27.65 55.81
N ALA A 153 19.31 -26.80 56.72
CA ALA A 153 19.16 -25.35 56.60
C ALA A 153 20.06 -24.76 55.50
N LEU A 154 21.27 -25.29 55.32
CA LEU A 154 22.18 -24.90 54.24
C LEU A 154 21.65 -25.35 52.87
N GLU A 155 21.05 -26.53 52.78
CA GLU A 155 20.43 -27.02 51.54
C GLU A 155 19.23 -26.16 51.13
N ARG A 156 18.38 -25.75 52.08
CA ARG A 156 17.29 -24.79 51.84
C ARG A 156 17.78 -23.40 51.44
N LEU A 157 18.91 -22.94 51.98
CA LEU A 157 19.53 -21.68 51.59
C LEU A 157 20.04 -21.72 50.14
N ALA A 158 20.67 -22.83 49.73
CA ALA A 158 21.11 -23.03 48.35
C ALA A 158 19.93 -23.11 47.36
N GLU A 159 18.79 -23.67 47.78
CA GLU A 159 17.56 -23.72 46.99
C GLU A 159 16.91 -22.34 46.86
N LEU A 160 16.92 -21.54 47.92
CA LEU A 160 16.48 -20.14 47.90
C LEU A 160 17.39 -19.23 47.05
N GLU A 161 18.70 -19.44 47.08
CA GLU A 161 19.64 -18.73 46.20
C GLU A 161 19.39 -19.04 44.72
N ARG A 162 19.10 -20.32 44.41
CA ARG A 162 18.74 -20.74 43.04
C ARG A 162 17.43 -20.12 42.58
N GLY A 163 16.39 -20.12 43.42
CA GLY A 163 15.12 -19.43 43.13
C GLY A 163 15.27 -17.91 43.00
N GLY A 164 16.18 -17.29 43.75
CA GLY A 164 16.52 -15.88 43.62
C GLY A 164 17.18 -15.53 42.28
N ALA A 165 18.07 -16.40 41.79
CA ALA A 165 18.69 -16.25 40.47
C ALA A 165 17.67 -16.37 39.33
N GLU A 166 16.78 -17.37 39.40
CA GLU A 166 15.70 -17.57 38.44
C GLU A 166 14.72 -16.38 38.40
N MET A 167 14.41 -15.80 39.57
CA MET A 167 13.57 -14.61 39.66
C MET A 167 14.22 -13.36 39.06
N LEU A 168 15.54 -13.19 39.19
CA LEU A 168 16.28 -12.09 38.53
C LEU A 168 16.35 -12.27 37.02
N GLU A 169 16.43 -13.51 36.54
CA GLU A 169 16.39 -13.83 35.11
C GLU A 169 15.01 -13.54 34.51
N LEU A 170 13.94 -13.94 35.20
CA LEU A 170 12.56 -13.57 34.86
C LEU A 170 12.33 -12.06 34.86
N GLN A 171 12.90 -11.33 35.83
CA GLN A 171 12.83 -9.87 35.85
C GLN A 171 13.53 -9.24 34.63
N ARG A 172 14.73 -9.71 34.27
CA ARG A 172 15.43 -9.22 33.07
C ARG A 172 14.67 -9.54 31.78
N ALA A 173 14.07 -10.73 31.69
CA ALA A 173 13.24 -11.10 30.56
C ALA A 173 12.00 -10.19 30.45
N LEU A 174 11.31 -9.93 31.56
CA LEU A 174 10.16 -9.01 31.61
C LEU A 174 10.54 -7.58 31.23
N THR A 175 11.67 -7.06 31.70
CA THR A 175 12.15 -5.72 31.31
C THR A 175 12.44 -5.66 29.82
N ARG A 176 13.08 -6.68 29.24
CA ARG A 176 13.33 -6.74 27.80
C ARG A 176 12.04 -6.79 26.98
N THR A 177 11.06 -7.58 27.41
CA THR A 177 9.76 -7.62 26.73
C THR A 177 8.98 -6.31 26.87
N LEU A 178 9.17 -5.58 27.97
CA LEU A 178 8.54 -4.26 28.15
C LEU A 178 9.20 -3.20 27.26
N GLU A 179 10.53 -3.21 27.14
CA GLU A 179 11.26 -2.36 26.19
C GLU A 179 10.83 -2.65 24.74
N GLU A 180 10.72 -3.92 24.36
CA GLU A 180 10.23 -4.32 23.03
C GLU A 180 8.80 -3.83 22.76
N VAL A 181 7.91 -3.92 23.76
CA VAL A 181 6.54 -3.41 23.64
C VAL A 181 6.52 -1.88 23.59
N GLU A 182 7.36 -1.19 24.35
CA GLU A 182 7.50 0.27 24.31
C GLU A 182 7.98 0.76 22.94
N ASP A 183 8.96 0.07 22.33
CA ASP A 183 9.45 0.36 20.99
C ASP A 183 8.32 0.19 19.93
N VAL A 184 7.56 -0.90 20.01
CA VAL A 184 6.41 -1.13 19.11
C VAL A 184 5.32 -0.07 19.31
N VAL A 185 5.04 0.33 20.54
CA VAL A 185 4.03 1.36 20.84
C VAL A 185 4.50 2.74 20.35
N ALA A 186 5.79 3.08 20.51
CA ALA A 186 6.36 4.32 19.98
C ALA A 186 6.31 4.36 18.45
N GLU A 187 6.59 3.23 17.79
CA GLU A 187 6.50 3.10 16.33
C GLU A 187 5.04 3.26 15.86
N LEU A 188 4.08 2.61 16.53
CA LEU A 188 2.65 2.73 16.24
C LEU A 188 2.11 4.15 16.48
N LEU A 189 2.54 4.82 17.55
CA LEU A 189 2.15 6.21 17.81
C LEU A 189 2.67 7.15 16.72
N SER A 190 3.93 6.99 16.31
CA SER A 190 4.50 7.75 15.19
C SER A 190 3.76 7.51 13.87
N PHE A 191 3.28 6.28 13.65
CA PHE A 191 2.46 5.91 12.49
C PHE A 191 1.10 6.61 12.52
N THR A 192 0.41 6.58 13.67
CA THR A 192 -0.90 7.21 13.80
C THR A 192 -0.83 8.73 13.68
N GLU A 193 0.22 9.35 14.23
CA GLU A 193 0.46 10.80 14.11
C GLU A 193 0.71 11.19 12.64
N GLY A 194 1.55 10.42 11.93
CA GLY A 194 1.80 10.63 10.50
C GLY A 194 0.56 10.44 9.62
N GLU A 195 -0.26 9.42 9.85
CA GLU A 195 -1.51 9.21 9.09
C GLU A 195 -2.53 10.33 9.33
N LEU A 196 -2.62 10.83 10.56
CA LEU A 196 -3.57 11.87 10.93
C LEU A 196 -3.16 13.22 10.32
N ASP A 197 -1.87 13.56 10.37
CA ASP A 197 -1.33 14.76 9.73
C ASP A 197 -1.48 14.72 8.21
N ASP A 198 -1.25 13.57 7.58
CA ASP A 198 -1.42 13.38 6.13
C ASP A 198 -2.90 13.44 5.72
N ALA A 199 -3.81 12.88 6.53
CA ALA A 199 -5.25 12.98 6.30
C ALA A 199 -5.74 14.43 6.44
N VAL A 200 -5.26 15.16 7.44
CA VAL A 200 -5.56 16.58 7.66
C VAL A 200 -5.00 17.44 6.52
N ALA A 201 -3.76 17.20 6.10
CA ALA A 201 -3.14 17.91 4.97
C ALA A 201 -3.88 17.63 3.64
N SER A 202 -4.31 16.39 3.41
CA SER A 202 -5.10 16.01 2.23
C SER A 202 -6.49 16.65 2.25
N ALA A 203 -7.14 16.74 3.41
CA ALA A 203 -8.44 17.38 3.56
C ALA A 203 -8.36 18.91 3.37
N LEU A 204 -7.28 19.53 3.85
CA LEU A 204 -7.06 20.98 3.74
C LEU A 204 -6.65 21.43 2.33
N THR A 205 -5.96 20.58 1.56
CA THR A 205 -5.44 20.96 0.24
C THR A 205 -6.31 20.52 -0.94
N ALA A 206 -7.33 19.68 -0.72
CA ALA A 206 -8.23 19.12 -1.75
C ALA A 206 -7.49 18.56 -2.98
N ARG A 207 -6.21 18.17 -2.80
CA ARG A 207 -5.35 17.66 -3.86
C ARG A 207 -5.37 16.14 -3.78
N PRO A 208 -5.67 15.41 -4.86
CA PRO A 208 -5.55 13.96 -4.85
C PRO A 208 -4.12 13.61 -4.47
N ARG A 209 -3.94 12.65 -3.54
CA ARG A 209 -2.65 12.14 -3.04
C ARG A 209 -1.64 12.14 -4.18
N THR A 210 -0.75 13.12 -4.25
CA THR A 210 0.47 13.09 -5.07
C THR A 210 1.56 13.56 -4.13
N GLY A 211 1.76 12.78 -3.07
CA GLY A 211 2.82 13.00 -2.09
C GLY A 211 4.12 12.52 -2.70
N ALA A 212 5.04 13.45 -2.90
CA ALA A 212 6.43 13.18 -3.28
C ALA A 212 7.24 12.52 -2.14
N ASP A 213 6.62 12.23 -0.99
CA ASP A 213 7.21 11.49 0.11
C ASP A 213 6.43 10.19 0.36
N GLY A 214 7.06 9.07 0.01
CA GLY A 214 6.55 7.70 0.14
C GLY A 214 6.56 7.20 1.60
N THR A 215 5.81 7.87 2.47
CA THR A 215 5.69 7.53 3.90
C THR A 215 4.57 6.57 4.24
N SER A 216 3.53 6.42 3.39
CA SER A 216 2.50 5.40 3.60
C SER A 216 2.95 4.01 3.12
N VAL A 217 2.69 2.98 3.95
CA VAL A 217 2.78 1.58 3.51
C VAL A 217 1.67 1.36 2.49
N ASN A 218 2.05 1.15 1.24
CA ASN A 218 1.09 1.00 0.15
C ASN A 218 0.95 -0.45 -0.30
N VAL A 219 1.85 -1.33 0.17
CA VAL A 219 2.08 -2.63 -0.46
C VAL A 219 2.54 -3.65 0.58
N ILE A 220 1.93 -4.83 0.58
CA ILE A 220 2.34 -5.98 1.41
C ILE A 220 3.27 -6.88 0.60
N GLY A 221 4.32 -7.37 1.25
CA GLY A 221 5.20 -8.40 0.73
C GLY A 221 5.27 -9.60 1.67
N ARG A 222 5.54 -10.78 1.15
CA ARG A 222 5.62 -12.02 1.94
C ARG A 222 6.68 -12.93 1.37
N LEU A 223 7.37 -13.66 2.23
CA LEU A 223 8.37 -14.64 1.84
C LEU A 223 8.28 -15.85 2.77
N TRP A 224 8.22 -17.03 2.18
CA TRP A 224 8.36 -18.29 2.89
C TRP A 224 9.06 -19.32 2.02
N THR A 225 9.84 -20.16 2.66
CA THR A 225 10.54 -21.29 2.04
C THR A 225 10.45 -22.49 2.95
N ARG A 226 10.33 -23.67 2.36
CA ARG A 226 10.45 -24.94 3.07
C ARG A 226 11.90 -25.22 3.48
N ASP A 227 12.86 -24.72 2.71
CA ASP A 227 14.28 -25.02 2.91
C ASP A 227 14.95 -23.97 3.80
N GLY A 228 15.27 -24.36 5.04
CA GLY A 228 15.96 -23.47 5.99
C GLY A 228 17.35 -23.03 5.54
N GLN A 229 18.07 -23.87 4.77
CA GLN A 229 19.41 -23.54 4.25
C GLN A 229 19.39 -22.42 3.19
N LEU A 230 18.29 -22.32 2.42
CA LEU A 230 18.11 -21.30 1.39
C LEU A 230 17.40 -20.06 1.94
N ALA A 231 16.92 -20.07 3.18
CA ALA A 231 16.12 -18.99 3.75
C ALA A 231 16.86 -17.64 3.78
N ASP A 232 18.15 -17.65 4.15
CA ASP A 232 18.96 -16.43 4.21
C ASP A 232 19.26 -15.88 2.81
N ILE A 233 19.61 -16.76 1.86
CA ILE A 233 19.87 -16.39 0.47
C ILE A 233 18.59 -15.85 -0.19
N LEU A 234 17.46 -16.55 -0.02
CA LEU A 234 16.16 -16.10 -0.53
C LEU A 234 15.75 -14.76 0.05
N THR A 235 16.04 -14.53 1.33
CA THR A 235 15.77 -13.24 1.98
C THR A 235 16.62 -12.13 1.36
N GLU A 236 17.94 -12.35 1.22
CA GLU A 236 18.82 -11.35 0.61
C GLU A 236 18.39 -11.01 -0.82
N VAL A 237 18.11 -12.02 -1.63
CA VAL A 237 17.70 -11.86 -3.03
C VAL A 237 16.32 -11.21 -3.12
N TYR A 238 15.39 -11.56 -2.24
CA TYR A 238 14.08 -10.92 -2.14
C TYR A 238 14.21 -9.44 -1.80
N GLU A 239 14.98 -9.09 -0.76
CA GLU A 239 15.17 -7.69 -0.38
C GLU A 239 15.89 -6.88 -1.46
N ARG A 240 16.83 -7.51 -2.18
CA ARG A 240 17.48 -6.91 -3.35
C ARG A 240 16.49 -6.63 -4.47
N CYS A 241 15.59 -7.57 -4.76
CA CYS A 241 14.51 -7.40 -5.73
C CYS A 241 13.55 -6.27 -5.33
N VAL A 242 13.18 -6.19 -4.05
CA VAL A 242 12.34 -5.10 -3.51
C VAL A 242 13.03 -3.74 -3.72
N ARG A 243 14.31 -3.61 -3.35
CA ARG A 243 15.07 -2.36 -3.52
C ARG A 243 15.24 -1.95 -4.98
N ALA A 244 15.52 -2.90 -5.87
CA ALA A 244 15.66 -2.65 -7.31
C ALA A 244 14.36 -2.05 -7.87
N ASN A 245 13.20 -2.61 -7.49
CA ASN A 245 11.89 -2.09 -7.88
C ASN A 245 11.46 -0.80 -7.14
N ARG A 246 12.41 -0.06 -6.56
CA ARG A 246 12.22 1.22 -5.85
C ARG A 246 11.27 1.13 -4.65
N LEU A 247 11.12 -0.06 -4.08
CA LEU A 247 10.38 -0.27 -2.85
C LEU A 247 11.33 -0.22 -1.65
N ARG A 248 10.86 0.40 -0.56
CA ARG A 248 11.56 0.45 0.72
C ARG A 248 10.84 -0.46 1.71
N ILE A 249 11.62 -1.30 2.39
CA ILE A 249 11.12 -2.14 3.49
C ILE A 249 11.00 -1.24 4.71
N ARG A 250 9.78 -1.12 5.26
CA ARG A 250 9.50 -0.33 6.48
C ARG A 250 9.55 -1.21 7.71
N PHE A 251 8.73 -2.25 7.71
CA PHE A 251 8.62 -3.20 8.81
C PHE A 251 8.73 -4.64 8.30
N ARG A 252 9.31 -5.51 9.13
CA ARG A 252 9.35 -6.95 8.91
C ARG A 252 8.81 -7.65 10.15
N THR A 253 7.96 -8.64 9.96
CA THR A 253 7.47 -9.49 11.05
C THR A 253 7.67 -10.95 10.68
N THR A 254 8.11 -11.73 11.67
CA THR A 254 8.18 -13.19 11.59
C THR A 254 6.88 -13.75 12.16
N GLU A 255 6.10 -14.41 11.31
CA GLU A 255 4.89 -15.08 11.71
C GLU A 255 5.25 -16.52 12.10
N ALA A 256 5.35 -16.78 13.40
CA ALA A 256 5.46 -18.15 13.88
C ALA A 256 4.18 -18.91 13.51
N ALA A 257 4.31 -20.04 12.81
CA ALA A 257 3.16 -20.90 12.55
C ALA A 257 2.59 -21.35 13.91
N ASN A 258 1.36 -20.94 14.21
CA ASN A 258 0.65 -21.32 15.43
C ASN A 258 0.70 -22.85 15.59
N GLY A 259 1.55 -23.34 16.51
CA GLY A 259 1.62 -24.76 16.90
C GLY A 259 2.82 -25.59 16.45
N SER A 260 3.82 -25.05 15.73
CA SER A 260 5.05 -25.82 15.43
C SER A 260 6.17 -25.51 16.44
N SER A 261 6.73 -26.54 17.08
CA SER A 261 7.88 -26.44 17.97
C SER A 261 9.05 -25.70 17.31
N ALA A 262 9.75 -24.86 18.09
CA ALA A 262 10.85 -23.96 17.70
C ALA A 262 12.06 -24.59 16.94
N ALA A 263 12.04 -25.88 16.66
CA ALA A 263 13.11 -26.61 15.97
C ALA A 263 12.89 -26.80 14.46
N ASP A 264 11.67 -26.57 13.93
CA ASP A 264 11.32 -26.78 12.50
C ASP A 264 10.75 -25.50 11.85
N ALA A 265 11.08 -24.34 12.44
CA ALA A 265 10.52 -23.05 12.07
C ALA A 265 11.10 -22.53 10.74
N SER A 266 10.53 -22.97 9.63
CA SER A 266 10.58 -22.20 8.39
C SER A 266 9.95 -20.82 8.67
N ASP A 267 10.77 -19.80 8.88
CA ASP A 267 10.35 -18.43 9.19
C ASP A 267 9.43 -17.89 8.10
N ARG A 268 8.13 -17.76 8.38
CA ARG A 268 7.21 -17.02 7.52
C ARG A 268 7.48 -15.54 7.75
N ARG A 269 7.91 -14.82 6.72
CA ARG A 269 8.25 -13.40 6.81
C ARG A 269 7.21 -12.57 6.09
N ARG A 270 6.62 -11.60 6.79
CA ARG A 270 5.78 -10.55 6.17
C ARG A 270 6.56 -9.23 6.16
N TYR A 271 6.47 -8.55 5.04
CA TYR A 271 7.12 -7.27 4.77
C TYR A 271 6.06 -6.21 4.51
N PHE A 272 6.26 -5.03 5.07
CA PHE A 272 5.45 -3.86 4.79
C PHE A 272 6.29 -2.90 3.96
N LEU A 273 5.86 -2.68 2.71
CA LEU A 273 6.62 -2.00 1.68
C LEU A 273 6.01 -0.63 1.38
N ALA A 274 6.88 0.36 1.21
CA ALA A 274 6.53 1.73 0.86
C ALA A 274 7.27 2.17 -0.41
N GLY A 275 6.76 3.19 -1.09
CA GLY A 275 7.46 3.90 -2.17
C GLY A 275 6.71 3.96 -3.50
N GLN A 276 5.98 2.92 -3.88
CA GLN A 276 5.14 2.92 -5.09
C GLN A 276 3.71 2.50 -4.79
N ARG A 277 2.80 2.83 -5.71
CA ARG A 277 1.42 2.37 -5.68
C ARG A 277 1.30 0.94 -6.20
N PRO A 278 0.36 0.14 -5.68
CA PRO A 278 0.16 -1.22 -6.14
C PRO A 278 -0.23 -1.29 -7.63
N GLU A 279 -0.96 -0.30 -8.16
CA GLU A 279 -1.38 -0.28 -9.57
C GLU A 279 -0.18 -0.08 -10.52
N ASP A 280 0.73 0.82 -10.17
CA ASP A 280 1.93 1.11 -10.97
C ASP A 280 2.88 -0.10 -10.98
N LEU A 281 3.03 -0.77 -9.83
CA LEU A 281 3.81 -1.99 -9.69
C LEU A 281 3.25 -3.15 -10.53
N GLY A 282 1.93 -3.26 -10.65
CA GLY A 282 1.30 -4.29 -11.48
C GLY A 282 1.76 -4.18 -12.93
N GLY A 283 1.80 -2.96 -13.47
CA GLY A 283 2.32 -2.69 -14.81
C GLY A 283 3.81 -3.02 -14.97
N VAL A 284 4.63 -2.62 -13.99
CA VAL A 284 6.08 -2.88 -13.98
C VAL A 284 6.37 -4.38 -13.94
N PHE A 285 5.77 -5.12 -13.01
CA PHE A 285 5.98 -6.57 -12.90
C PHE A 285 5.46 -7.33 -14.11
N THR A 286 4.35 -6.89 -14.71
CA THR A 286 3.87 -7.47 -15.98
C THR A 286 4.91 -7.30 -17.08
N ALA A 287 5.50 -6.09 -17.22
CA ALA A 287 6.54 -5.84 -18.21
C ALA A 287 7.80 -6.68 -17.95
N LEU A 288 8.23 -6.82 -16.69
CA LEU A 288 9.38 -7.64 -16.30
C LEU A 288 9.15 -9.14 -16.56
N LEU A 289 7.94 -9.66 -16.29
CA LEU A 289 7.57 -11.05 -16.59
C LEU A 289 7.50 -11.30 -18.10
N ILE A 290 7.00 -10.35 -18.88
CA ILE A 290 7.03 -10.43 -20.35
C ILE A 290 8.48 -10.47 -20.86
N SER A 291 9.35 -9.60 -20.34
CA SER A 291 10.79 -9.61 -20.68
C SER A 291 11.45 -10.93 -20.33
N THR A 292 11.15 -11.48 -19.15
CA THR A 292 11.68 -12.78 -18.69
C THR A 292 11.17 -13.94 -19.54
N GLY A 293 9.88 -13.94 -19.90
CA GLY A 293 9.30 -14.95 -20.78
C GLY A 293 9.80 -14.86 -22.24
N ALA A 294 10.25 -13.69 -22.69
CA ALA A 294 10.83 -13.52 -24.02
C ALA A 294 12.21 -14.20 -24.19
N ASP A 295 12.88 -14.54 -23.08
CA ASP A 295 14.14 -15.28 -23.09
C ASP A 295 13.95 -16.80 -23.27
N LEU A 296 12.71 -17.30 -23.26
CA LEU A 296 12.44 -18.71 -23.55
C LEU A 296 12.78 -19.05 -25.00
N PRO A 297 13.54 -20.13 -25.26
CA PRO A 297 13.69 -20.65 -26.62
C PRO A 297 12.31 -21.10 -27.13
N ARG A 298 11.79 -20.40 -28.14
CA ARG A 298 10.51 -20.72 -28.78
C ARG A 298 10.65 -22.06 -29.49
N GLU A 299 10.15 -23.15 -28.91
CA GLU A 299 10.02 -24.43 -29.61
C GLU A 299 9.07 -24.27 -30.80
N GLY A 300 9.60 -24.41 -32.02
CA GLY A 300 8.81 -24.88 -33.17
C GLY A 300 8.26 -23.88 -34.19
N SER A 301 8.94 -22.78 -34.56
CA SER A 301 8.57 -22.07 -35.81
C SER A 301 9.73 -21.35 -36.51
N PRO A 302 10.15 -21.79 -37.71
CA PRO A 302 11.08 -21.04 -38.55
C PRO A 302 10.28 -20.02 -39.39
N GLY A 303 9.92 -18.89 -38.78
CA GLY A 303 9.32 -17.74 -39.47
C GLY A 303 10.31 -16.57 -39.55
N PRO A 304 10.54 -15.96 -40.73
CA PRO A 304 11.49 -14.88 -40.88
C PRO A 304 10.87 -13.58 -40.35
N GLY A 305 11.09 -13.27 -39.07
CA GLY A 305 10.59 -12.02 -38.50
C GLY A 305 10.81 -11.79 -37.01
N ALA A 306 11.24 -12.80 -36.26
CA ALA A 306 11.65 -12.59 -34.87
C ALA A 306 13.09 -12.08 -34.84
N LEU A 307 13.30 -10.86 -34.35
CA LEU A 307 14.60 -10.33 -33.95
C LEU A 307 15.13 -11.16 -32.77
N ALA A 308 15.62 -12.35 -33.10
CA ALA A 308 16.20 -13.29 -32.16
C ALA A 308 17.46 -12.67 -31.56
N ARG A 309 17.36 -12.27 -30.29
CA ARG A 309 18.51 -12.13 -29.40
C ARG A 309 19.12 -13.52 -29.23
N GLY A 310 19.99 -13.90 -30.18
CA GLY A 310 20.58 -15.23 -30.28
C GLY A 310 21.41 -15.67 -29.07
N ARG A 311 21.52 -17.02 -28.96
CA ARG A 311 22.35 -17.89 -28.12
C ARG A 311 23.61 -17.25 -27.49
N PRO A 312 24.00 -17.65 -26.26
CA PRO A 312 25.28 -17.27 -25.69
C PRO A 312 26.40 -17.97 -26.46
N GLY A 313 27.08 -17.23 -27.33
CA GLY A 313 28.25 -17.72 -28.08
C GLY A 313 28.31 -17.31 -29.54
N GLU A 314 27.20 -16.86 -30.16
CA GLU A 314 27.20 -16.53 -31.59
C GLU A 314 26.36 -15.29 -31.90
N ARG A 315 26.72 -14.17 -31.25
CA ARG A 315 26.46 -12.85 -31.83
C ARG A 315 27.78 -12.29 -32.32
N VAL A 316 27.99 -12.37 -33.63
CA VAL A 316 28.95 -11.50 -34.30
C VAL A 316 28.34 -10.09 -34.29
N LEU A 317 28.38 -9.42 -33.12
CA LEU A 317 28.30 -7.98 -33.06
C LEU A 317 29.57 -7.41 -33.72
N PRO A 318 29.49 -6.27 -34.41
CA PRO A 318 30.70 -5.58 -34.86
C PRO A 318 31.64 -5.38 -33.65
N PRO A 319 32.96 -5.58 -33.80
CA PRO A 319 33.89 -5.45 -32.69
C PRO A 319 33.78 -4.04 -32.08
N GLY A 320 33.33 -3.97 -30.82
CA GLY A 320 33.21 -2.71 -30.07
C GLY A 320 31.87 -2.44 -29.38
N ILE A 321 30.82 -3.21 -29.63
CA ILE A 321 29.52 -3.04 -28.95
C ILE A 321 29.35 -4.11 -27.88
N THR A 322 29.62 -3.73 -26.62
CA THR A 322 29.26 -4.52 -25.45
C THR A 322 27.74 -4.55 -25.30
N PRO A 323 27.11 -5.73 -25.07
CA PRO A 323 25.69 -5.79 -24.80
C PRO A 323 25.38 -4.95 -23.56
N GLU A 324 24.39 -4.06 -23.69
CA GLU A 324 23.91 -3.25 -22.58
C GLU A 324 23.43 -4.18 -21.46
N PRO A 325 23.89 -3.99 -20.21
CA PRO A 325 23.46 -4.82 -19.10
C PRO A 325 21.93 -4.71 -18.96
N PRO A 326 21.24 -5.82 -18.60
CA PRO A 326 19.81 -5.75 -18.34
C PRO A 326 19.54 -4.70 -17.24
N PRO A 327 18.39 -4.02 -17.28
CA PRO A 327 18.01 -3.11 -16.21
C PRO A 327 18.07 -3.85 -14.86
N GLU A 328 18.55 -3.15 -13.83
CA GLU A 328 18.81 -3.73 -12.49
C GLU A 328 17.59 -4.47 -11.94
N ASP A 329 16.40 -3.94 -12.21
CA ASP A 329 15.10 -4.48 -11.82
C ASP A 329 14.82 -5.86 -12.43
N GLU A 330 15.21 -6.06 -13.70
CA GLU A 330 15.05 -7.34 -14.41
C GLU A 330 16.05 -8.38 -13.93
N ALA A 331 17.31 -7.98 -13.71
CA ALA A 331 18.34 -8.86 -13.19
C ALA A 331 17.99 -9.34 -11.77
N ALA A 332 17.50 -8.43 -10.92
CA ALA A 332 17.10 -8.75 -9.55
C ALA A 332 15.87 -9.68 -9.51
N LEU A 333 14.86 -9.44 -10.36
CA LEU A 333 13.71 -10.34 -10.46
C LEU A 333 14.11 -11.73 -10.95
N LYS A 334 14.95 -11.83 -11.99
CA LYS A 334 15.44 -13.12 -12.49
C LYS A 334 16.25 -13.88 -11.45
N ALA A 335 17.08 -13.19 -10.67
CA ALA A 335 17.80 -13.80 -9.56
C ALA A 335 16.85 -14.35 -8.49
N LEU A 336 15.79 -13.61 -8.14
CA LEU A 336 14.76 -14.07 -7.20
C LEU A 336 14.03 -15.31 -7.71
N LEU A 337 13.57 -15.29 -8.96
CA LEU A 337 12.85 -16.42 -9.56
C LEU A 337 13.71 -17.69 -9.65
N ARG A 338 15.02 -17.55 -9.88
CA ARG A 338 15.98 -18.66 -9.85
C ARG A 338 16.17 -19.22 -8.45
N ALA A 339 16.43 -18.34 -7.47
CA ALA A 339 16.58 -18.77 -6.09
C ALA A 339 15.30 -19.48 -5.58
N LEU A 340 14.12 -19.00 -5.99
CA LEU A 340 12.86 -19.67 -5.73
C LEU A 340 12.79 -21.03 -6.42
N TYR A 341 13.21 -21.15 -7.68
CA TYR A 341 13.22 -22.43 -8.40
C TYR A 341 14.11 -23.50 -7.76
N GLU A 342 15.29 -23.09 -7.26
CA GLU A 342 16.24 -23.96 -6.57
C GLU A 342 15.71 -24.51 -5.24
N SER A 343 14.68 -23.88 -4.67
CA SER A 343 14.01 -24.37 -3.47
C SER A 343 13.05 -25.55 -3.74
N SER A 344 12.87 -26.41 -2.74
CA SER A 344 11.92 -27.53 -2.74
C SER A 344 10.45 -27.10 -2.55
N GLY A 345 10.24 -25.81 -2.27
CA GLY A 345 8.94 -25.18 -2.14
C GLY A 345 9.06 -23.81 -1.47
N ALA A 346 8.67 -22.77 -2.19
CA ALA A 346 8.74 -21.40 -1.70
C ALA A 346 7.62 -20.55 -2.28
N VAL A 347 7.25 -19.52 -1.53
CA VAL A 347 6.27 -18.52 -1.95
C VAL A 347 6.85 -17.14 -1.67
N ALA A 348 6.84 -16.29 -2.69
CA ALA A 348 7.23 -14.89 -2.59
C ALA A 348 6.15 -13.99 -3.16
N GLN A 349 5.77 -12.97 -2.41
CA GLN A 349 4.86 -11.91 -2.85
C GLN A 349 5.56 -10.57 -2.71
N ILE A 350 5.52 -9.76 -3.76
CA ILE A 350 5.95 -8.36 -3.74
C ILE A 350 4.78 -7.54 -4.29
N GLY A 351 3.89 -7.11 -3.39
CA GLY A 351 2.67 -6.42 -3.76
C GLY A 351 1.78 -7.26 -4.68
N PRO A 352 1.50 -6.79 -5.91
CA PRO A 352 0.68 -7.54 -6.84
C PRO A 352 1.40 -8.77 -7.43
N LEU A 353 2.74 -8.82 -7.42
CA LEU A 353 3.46 -9.98 -7.92
C LEU A 353 3.41 -11.12 -6.90
N LEU A 354 2.96 -12.30 -7.34
CA LEU A 354 3.03 -13.55 -6.59
C LEU A 354 3.81 -14.59 -7.40
N ALA A 355 4.90 -15.10 -6.82
CA ALA A 355 5.68 -16.20 -7.36
C ALA A 355 5.60 -17.41 -6.41
N VAL A 356 5.26 -18.56 -6.96
CA VAL A 356 5.06 -19.81 -6.23
C VAL A 356 5.89 -20.90 -6.89
N ARG A 357 6.77 -21.51 -6.08
CA ARG A 357 7.47 -22.74 -6.41
C ARG A 357 6.77 -23.91 -5.73
N SER A 358 6.18 -24.81 -6.52
CA SER A 358 5.72 -26.12 -6.02
C SER A 358 6.84 -27.17 -6.25
N ARG A 359 6.57 -28.49 -6.24
CA ARG A 359 7.62 -29.50 -6.48
C ARG A 359 8.12 -29.52 -7.92
N ASP A 360 7.21 -29.29 -8.87
CA ASP A 360 7.48 -29.56 -10.29
C ASP A 360 7.39 -28.29 -11.18
N GLU A 361 6.87 -27.20 -10.63
CA GLU A 361 6.59 -25.97 -11.40
C GLU A 361 6.97 -24.70 -10.65
N LEU A 362 7.25 -23.65 -11.42
CA LEU A 362 7.41 -22.27 -10.98
C LEU A 362 6.34 -21.42 -11.68
N LEU A 363 5.34 -20.99 -10.91
CA LEU A 363 4.24 -20.18 -11.40
C LEU A 363 4.37 -18.75 -10.89
N CYS A 364 4.14 -17.78 -11.76
CA CYS A 364 4.09 -16.37 -11.43
C CYS A 364 2.76 -15.77 -11.88
N ALA A 365 2.21 -14.86 -11.08
CA ALA A 365 1.04 -14.09 -11.45
C ALA A 365 1.14 -12.66 -10.94
N VAL A 366 0.50 -11.75 -11.66
CA VAL A 366 0.30 -10.36 -11.22
C VAL A 366 -1.17 -10.22 -10.85
N LEU A 367 -1.42 -10.12 -9.55
CA LEU A 367 -2.74 -10.06 -8.94
C LEU A 367 -3.29 -8.63 -9.01
N THR A 368 -4.59 -8.53 -9.27
CA THR A 368 -5.34 -7.29 -9.06
C THR A 368 -5.54 -7.03 -7.56
N PRO A 369 -5.77 -5.77 -7.14
CA PRO A 369 -6.05 -5.46 -5.73
C PRO A 369 -7.12 -6.35 -5.05
N PRO A 370 -8.29 -6.64 -5.66
CA PRO A 370 -9.27 -7.54 -5.04
C PRO A 370 -8.75 -8.98 -4.90
N GLN A 371 -7.99 -9.49 -5.87
CA GLN A 371 -7.40 -10.83 -5.79
C GLN A 371 -6.32 -10.92 -4.71
N SER A 372 -5.54 -9.85 -4.49
CA SER A 372 -4.57 -9.80 -3.39
C SER A 372 -5.28 -9.91 -2.04
N LEU A 373 -6.35 -9.13 -1.83
CA LEU A 373 -7.13 -9.16 -0.59
C LEU A 373 -7.77 -10.54 -0.31
N GLU A 374 -8.29 -11.21 -1.34
CA GLU A 374 -8.83 -12.57 -1.22
C GLU A 374 -7.75 -13.60 -0.85
N LEU A 375 -6.50 -13.40 -1.29
CA LEU A 375 -5.39 -14.26 -0.90
C LEU A 375 -4.84 -13.93 0.50
N GLU A 376 -5.03 -12.70 0.98
CA GLU A 376 -4.58 -12.29 2.30
C GLU A 376 -5.40 -12.91 3.44
N SER A 377 -6.68 -13.16 3.23
CA SER A 377 -7.61 -13.65 4.25
C SER A 377 -7.50 -15.15 4.53
N ASP A 378 -6.87 -15.94 3.66
CA ASP A 378 -7.12 -17.38 3.60
C ASP A 378 -6.07 -18.28 4.27
N GLU A 379 -4.93 -17.77 4.77
CA GLU A 379 -3.75 -18.55 5.25
C GLU A 379 -3.12 -19.53 4.22
N VAL A 380 -3.86 -19.89 3.16
CA VAL A 380 -3.50 -20.73 2.01
C VAL A 380 -2.24 -20.22 1.30
N PHE A 381 -1.91 -18.94 1.48
CA PHE A 381 -0.70 -18.32 0.95
C PHE A 381 0.59 -19.06 1.36
N TRP A 382 0.64 -19.59 2.59
CA TRP A 382 1.84 -20.25 3.09
C TRP A 382 1.99 -21.71 2.62
N ASP A 383 0.99 -22.25 1.92
CA ASP A 383 1.09 -23.56 1.27
C ASP A 383 1.36 -23.38 -0.23
N PRO A 384 2.57 -23.70 -0.73
CA PRO A 384 2.91 -23.53 -2.14
C PRO A 384 2.03 -24.41 -3.05
N ALA A 385 1.57 -25.57 -2.59
CA ALA A 385 0.70 -26.43 -3.40
C ALA A 385 -0.68 -25.80 -3.58
N ALA A 386 -1.26 -25.31 -2.48
CA ALA A 386 -2.57 -24.68 -2.52
C ALA A 386 -2.55 -23.31 -3.22
N ALA A 387 -1.48 -22.52 -3.05
CA ALA A 387 -1.25 -21.29 -3.80
C ALA A 387 -1.17 -21.57 -5.32
N ALA A 388 -0.42 -22.61 -5.74
CA ALA A 388 -0.34 -23.01 -7.15
C ALA A 388 -1.70 -23.41 -7.74
N VAL A 389 -2.51 -24.17 -7.00
CA VAL A 389 -3.87 -24.53 -7.42
C VAL A 389 -4.75 -23.29 -7.62
N ARG A 390 -4.61 -22.27 -6.78
CA ARG A 390 -5.35 -21.00 -6.94
C ARG A 390 -4.85 -20.20 -8.13
N LEU A 391 -3.55 -20.09 -8.32
CA LEU A 391 -2.97 -19.39 -9.48
C LEU A 391 -3.48 -19.97 -10.80
N ARG A 392 -3.64 -21.30 -10.89
CA ARG A 392 -4.21 -21.96 -12.08
C ARG A 392 -5.69 -21.64 -12.35
N ARG A 393 -6.43 -21.12 -11.36
CA ARG A 393 -7.83 -20.67 -11.55
C ARG A 393 -7.90 -19.25 -12.09
N LEU A 394 -6.78 -18.51 -12.09
CA LEU A 394 -6.73 -17.17 -12.65
C LEU A 394 -6.85 -17.21 -14.18
N PRO A 395 -7.29 -16.11 -14.80
CA PRO A 395 -7.26 -15.98 -16.24
C PRO A 395 -5.87 -16.25 -16.82
N SER A 396 -5.81 -16.95 -17.95
CA SER A 396 -4.54 -17.37 -18.58
C SER A 396 -3.60 -16.22 -18.99
N HIS A 397 -4.12 -14.99 -19.08
CA HIS A 397 -3.33 -13.79 -19.38
C HIS A 397 -2.64 -13.19 -18.15
N GLN A 398 -2.96 -13.67 -16.94
CA GLN A 398 -2.38 -13.24 -15.66
C GLN A 398 -1.45 -14.29 -15.07
N LEU A 399 -1.31 -15.45 -15.72
CA LEU A 399 -0.51 -16.57 -15.26
C LEU A 399 0.68 -16.78 -16.20
N TRP A 400 1.87 -16.85 -15.62
CA TRP A 400 3.11 -17.17 -16.30
C TRP A 400 3.68 -18.46 -15.73
N ASP A 401 3.80 -19.48 -16.57
CA ASP A 401 4.56 -20.69 -16.27
C ASP A 401 6.02 -20.47 -16.70
N LEU A 402 6.90 -20.37 -15.71
CA LEU A 402 8.33 -20.12 -15.91
C LEU A 402 9.17 -21.37 -15.61
N SER A 403 8.54 -22.54 -15.50
CA SER A 403 9.22 -23.79 -15.16
C SER A 403 10.30 -24.16 -16.17
N LEU A 404 9.98 -24.03 -17.47
CA LEU A 404 10.94 -24.30 -18.56
C LEU A 404 12.05 -23.26 -18.65
N TRP A 405 11.75 -22.00 -18.29
CA TRP A 405 12.74 -20.92 -18.27
C TRP A 405 13.76 -21.15 -17.16
N ALA A 406 13.29 -21.50 -15.97
CA ALA A 406 14.15 -21.75 -14.82
C ALA A 406 14.98 -23.03 -14.97
N ALA A 407 14.46 -24.04 -15.68
CA ALA A 407 15.17 -25.28 -15.97
C ALA A 407 16.18 -25.18 -17.13
N GLY A 408 16.06 -24.18 -18.01
CA GLY A 408 16.76 -24.09 -19.29
C GLY A 408 18.10 -23.33 -19.27
N THR A 409 18.56 -22.89 -18.11
CA THR A 409 19.87 -22.25 -17.89
C THR A 409 20.72 -23.09 -16.98
#